data_AF-A0A3N7DDB3-F1
#
_entry.id   AF-A0A3N7DDB3-F1
#
_cell.length_a   1.000
_cell.length_b   1.000
_cell.length_c   1.000
_cell.angle_alpha   90.00
_cell.angle_beta   90.00
_cell.angle_gamma   90.00
#
_symmetry.space_group_name_H-M   'P 1'
#
loop_
_entity.id
_entity.type
_entity.pdbx_description
1 polymer ?
#
loop_
_entity_poly.entity_id
_entity_poly.type
_entity_poly.pdbx_seq_one_letter_code
_entity_poly.pdbx_strand_id
1 'polypeptide(L)' 'MKKTSYYLMIGGSVLLVVTLLTGGQLNAINPVDSHPWTININGIRSFPWPEFTGGLLIALGLIFNIATWHQKKSRIA' A
#
# COMPACT_ATOMS: atom_id res chain seq x y z
N MET A 1 8.16 17.45 -10.56
CA MET A 1 7.89 16.28 -9.69
C MET A 1 6.54 16.31 -8.96
N LYS A 2 5.85 17.46 -8.83
CA LYS A 2 4.53 17.52 -8.17
C LYS A 2 3.46 16.60 -8.76
N LYS A 3 3.36 16.50 -10.09
CA LYS A 3 2.38 15.60 -10.73
C LYS A 3 2.64 14.14 -10.36
N THR A 4 3.91 13.72 -10.34
CA THR A 4 4.33 12.38 -9.94
C THR A 4 3.99 12.07 -8.48
N SER A 5 4.18 13.01 -7.55
CA SER A 5 3.79 12.79 -6.15
C SER A 5 2.27 12.62 -5.99
N TYR A 6 1.47 13.41 -6.71
CA TYR A 6 0.01 13.21 -6.72
C TYR A 6 -0.39 11.85 -7.31
N TYR A 7 0.25 11.40 -8.41
CA TYR A 7 -0.03 10.08 -8.97
C TYR A 7 0.33 8.94 -8.02
N LEU A 8 1.44 9.06 -7.28
CA LEU A 8 1.81 8.06 -6.26
C LEU A 8 0.79 8.00 -5.12
N MET A 9 0.35 9.16 -4.62
CA MET A 9 -0.67 9.22 -3.56
C MET A 9 -2.02 8.68 -4.02
N ILE A 10 -2.48 9.07 -5.21
CA ILE A 10 -3.76 8.59 -5.77
C ILE A 10 -3.69 7.10 -6.07
N GLY A 11 -2.62 6.64 -6.73
CA GLY A 11 -2.42 5.23 -7.05
C GLY A 11 -2.36 4.35 -5.80
N GLY A 12 -1.62 4.78 -4.77
CA GLY A 12 -1.58 4.06 -3.49
C GLY A 12 -2.93 4.04 -2.77
N SER A 13 -3.69 5.13 -2.83
CA SER A 13 -5.03 5.21 -2.22
C SER A 13 -6.03 4.29 -2.93
N VAL A 14 -6.01 4.26 -4.26
CA VAL A 14 -6.86 3.36 -5.06
C VAL A 14 -6.50 1.90 -4.76
N LEU A 15 -5.21 1.58 -4.68
CA LEU A 15 -4.74 0.22 -4.37
C LEU A 15 -5.23 -0.22 -2.98
N LEU A 16 -5.15 0.66 -1.97
CA LEU A 16 -5.67 0.36 -0.62
C LEU A 16 -7.17 0.13 -0.62
N VAL A 17 -7.96 0.98 -1.29
CA VAL A 17 -9.42 0.81 -1.37
C VAL A 17 -9.78 -0.51 -2.03
N VAL A 18 -9.15 -0.83 -3.18
CA VAL A 18 -9.38 -2.10 -3.87
C VAL A 18 -9.04 -3.27 -2.95
N THR A 19 -7.88 -3.21 -2.29
CA THR A 19 -7.43 -4.28 -1.40
C THR A 19 -8.37 -4.49 -0.22
N LEU A 20 -8.86 -3.41 0.41
CA LEU A 20 -9.83 -3.49 1.50
C LEU A 20 -11.16 -4.12 1.04
N LEU A 21 -11.60 -3.83 -0.19
CA LEU A 21 -12.82 -4.39 -0.76
C LEU A 21 -12.65 -5.86 -1.16
N THR A 22 -11.44 -6.30 -1.55
CA THR A 22 -11.18 -7.66 -2.05
C THR A 22 -10.53 -8.59 -1.02
N GLY A 23 -9.92 -8.07 0.04
CA GLY A 23 -9.11 -8.81 1.01
C GLY A 23 -9.90 -9.65 2.01
N GLY A 24 -11.23 -9.50 2.08
CA GLY A 24 -12.10 -10.20 3.03
C GLY A 24 -12.24 -11.72 2.86
N GLN A 25 -11.54 -12.36 1.91
CA GLN A 25 -11.72 -13.79 1.59
C GLN A 25 -10.49 -14.69 1.85
N LEU A 26 -9.50 -14.25 2.63
CA LEU A 26 -8.32 -15.10 2.93
C LEU A 26 -8.51 -16.06 4.11
N ASN A 27 -9.66 -16.05 4.79
CA ASN A 27 -10.03 -17.09 5.78
C ASN A 27 -10.53 -18.37 5.10
N ALA A 28 -9.77 -18.88 4.11
CA ALA A 28 -9.98 -20.24 3.63
C ALA A 28 -9.44 -21.19 4.71
N ILE A 29 -10.32 -21.58 5.62
CA ILE A 29 -10.07 -22.65 6.59
C ILE A 29 -9.70 -23.89 5.77
N ASN A 30 -8.51 -24.44 5.98
CA ASN A 30 -8.14 -25.70 5.35
C ASN A 30 -9.07 -26.79 5.91
N PRO A 31 -9.94 -27.43 5.10
CA PRO A 31 -10.88 -28.43 5.63
C PRO A 31 -10.21 -29.71 6.13
N VAL A 32 -8.91 -29.90 5.84
CA VAL A 32 -8.12 -31.08 6.24
C VAL A 32 -7.40 -30.88 7.58
N ASP A 33 -7.24 -29.64 8.02
CA ASP A 33 -6.49 -29.31 9.23
C ASP A 33 -7.41 -28.55 10.20
N SER A 34 -7.94 -29.24 11.21
CA SER A 34 -8.96 -28.76 12.16
C SER A 34 -8.50 -27.61 13.08
N HIS A 35 -7.41 -26.94 12.73
CA HIS A 35 -6.88 -25.81 13.49
C HIS A 35 -7.34 -24.49 12.85
N PRO A 36 -7.85 -23.53 13.62
CA PRO A 36 -8.38 -22.26 13.11
C PRO A 36 -7.31 -21.27 12.62
N TRP A 37 -6.03 -21.66 12.63
CA TRP A 37 -4.94 -20.82 12.15
C TRP A 37 -4.72 -21.00 10.64
N THR A 38 -4.67 -19.88 9.93
CA THR A 38 -4.39 -19.84 8.50
C THR A 38 -2.91 -20.17 8.28
N ILE A 39 -2.59 -21.44 7.97
CA ILE A 39 -1.22 -21.83 7.63
C ILE A 39 -0.90 -21.23 6.26
N ASN A 40 -0.09 -20.18 6.26
CA ASN A 40 0.28 -19.45 5.06
C ASN A 40 1.44 -20.16 4.34
N ILE A 41 1.12 -21.27 3.66
CA ILE A 41 2.11 -22.15 2.99
C ILE A 41 2.75 -21.49 1.75
N ASN A 42 2.26 -20.33 1.29
CA ASN A 42 2.84 -19.59 0.16
C ASN A 42 3.10 -18.12 0.55
N GLY A 43 4.37 -17.69 0.46
CA GLY A 43 4.88 -16.36 0.82
C GLY A 43 4.10 -15.15 0.29
N ILE A 44 3.31 -15.33 -0.76
CA ILE A 44 2.45 -14.28 -1.35
C ILE A 44 1.19 -13.99 -0.54
N ARG A 45 0.78 -14.90 0.35
CA ARG A 45 -0.35 -14.71 1.28
C ARG A 45 0.11 -14.49 2.73
N SER A 46 1.38 -14.77 3.03
CA SER A 46 2.03 -14.60 4.35
C SER A 46 2.06 -13.16 4.85
N PHE A 47 1.93 -12.21 3.94
CA PHE A 47 1.96 -10.79 4.24
C PHE A 47 0.93 -10.05 3.37
N PRO A 48 0.23 -9.04 3.92
CA PRO A 48 -0.70 -8.18 3.18
C PRO A 48 0.06 -7.26 2.21
N TRP A 49 0.64 -7.86 1.16
CA TRP A 49 1.47 -7.20 0.16
C TRP A 49 0.78 -6.03 -0.55
N PRO A 50 -0.49 -6.14 -0.96
CA PRO A 50 -1.17 -5.03 -1.63
C PRO A 50 -1.40 -3.84 -0.69
N GLU A 51 -1.74 -4.08 0.59
CA GLU A 51 -1.89 -3.04 1.61
C GLU A 51 -0.57 -2.33 1.89
N PHE A 52 0.52 -3.10 2.06
CA PHE A 52 1.86 -2.56 2.25
C PHE A 52 2.30 -1.71 1.07
N THR A 53 2.11 -2.22 -0.15
CA THR A 53 2.48 -1.51 -1.38
C THR A 53 1.70 -0.20 -1.51
N GLY A 54 0.40 -0.23 -1.22
CA GLY A 54 -0.44 0.97 -1.24
C GLY A 54 0.02 2.02 -0.24
N GLY A 55 0.32 1.61 0.99
CA GLY A 55 0.90 2.48 2.02
C GLY A 55 2.25 3.07 1.63
N LEU A 56 3.14 2.27 1.05
CA LEU A 56 4.45 2.72 0.59
C LEU A 56 4.35 3.79 -0.50
N LEU A 57 3.45 3.62 -1.47
CA LEU A 57 3.22 4.59 -2.54
C LEU A 57 2.72 5.94 -2.00
N ILE A 58 1.82 5.90 -1.01
CA ILE A 58 1.32 7.12 -0.34
C ILE A 58 2.47 7.82 0.40
N ALA A 59 3.27 7.07 1.17
CA ALA A 59 4.40 7.62 1.92
C ALA A 59 5.43 8.29 0.99
N LEU A 60 5.82 7.63 -0.10
CA LEU A 60 6.72 8.19 -1.11
C LEU A 60 6.12 9.43 -1.78
N GLY A 61 4.83 9.38 -2.11
CA GLY A 61 4.10 10.53 -2.64
C GLY A 61 4.15 11.73 -1.71
N LEU A 62 3.91 11.54 -0.41
CA LEU A 62 3.99 12.59 0.61
C LEU A 62 5.40 13.17 0.73
N ILE A 63 6.42 12.31 0.84
CA ILE A 63 7.82 12.73 0.94
C ILE A 63 8.21 13.59 -0.28
N PHE A 64 7.90 13.14 -1.48
CA PHE A 64 8.19 13.91 -2.70
C PHE A 64 7.38 15.20 -2.80
N ASN A 65 6.14 15.21 -2.31
CA ASN A 65 5.33 16.43 -2.27
C ASN A 65 6.00 17.49 -1.37
N ILE A 66 6.34 17.12 -0.13
CA ILE A 66 7.01 18.00 0.84
C ILE A 66 8.37 18.47 0.30
N ALA A 67 9.18 17.56 -0.24
CA ALA A 67 10.49 17.90 -0.80
C ALA A 67 10.38 18.94 -1.94
N THR A 68 9.38 18.81 -2.82
CA THR A 68 9.18 19.81 -3.90
C THR A 68 8.71 21.18 -3.39
N TRP A 69 7.99 21.24 -2.26
CA TRP A 69 7.67 22.52 -1.63
C TRP A 69 8.90 23.18 -1.01
N HIS A 70 9.76 22.40 -0.35
CA HIS A 70 11.01 22.90 0.22
C HIS A 70 11.95 23.46 -0.87
N GLN A 71 12.09 22.74 -2.00
CA GLN A 71 12.87 23.21 -3.15
C GLN A 71 12.31 24.51 -3.76
N LYS A 72 10.98 24.67 -3.85
CA LYS A 72 10.37 25.92 -4.34
C LYS A 72 10.72 27.10 -3.43
N LYS A 73 10.71 26.90 -2.10
CA LYS A 73 11.05 27.94 -1.12
C LYS A 73 12.53 28.36 -1.24
N SER A 74 13.43 27.39 -1.40
CA SER A 74 14.88 27.65 -1.51
C SER A 74 15.31 28.33 -2.82
N ARG A 75 14.46 28.34 -3.85
CA ARG A 75 14.78 28.95 -5.16
C ARG A 75 14.32 30.40 -5.29
N ILE A 76 13.51 30.88 -4.34
CA ILE A 76 12.92 32.24 -4.32
C ILE A 76 13.63 33.12 -3.28
N ALA A 77 14.37 32.51 -2.34
CA ALA A 77 15.31 33.19 -1.44
C ALA A 77 16.66 33.40 -2.15
#